data_AF-A0A453M4X8-F1
#
_entry.id   AF-A0A453M4X8-F1
#
_cell.length_a   1.000
_cell.length_b   1.000
_cell.length_c   1.000
_cell.angle_alpha   90.00
_cell.angle_beta   90.00
_cell.angle_gamma   90.00
#
_symmetry.space_group_name_H-M   'P 1'
#
loop_
_entity.id
_entity.type
_entity.pdbx_description
1 polymer ?
#
loop_
_entity_poly.entity_id
_entity_poly.type
_entity_poly.pdbx_seq_one_letter_code
_entity_poly.pdbx_strand_id
1 'polypeptide(L)'
;ELPCGMAVGSRVTVVARPRRRDGAASSQFMVELLGTKAVQGEEPPRILHFNPRMRGDFTGRPVIELNTCYRMQWALPQRCEGPASRPDDDRVDGEVKCEKWTRDDGPKTEDSSNIKWLLNSLIGKPEPDKVSVDQAYPFAEGKLFVLTITAGLVGYHVNVDGRHVASFPYRTGYNLEDATGLSLNGDLDIESTSAAHLPKSHPSFDPQRYLEMSEQWKASPLPTEPVELFIGILSAANHFAERMAVRKSWMIATRRSSNSVARFFVALNGKKEVNEELKKEAEFFGDIVLVPFMDSYDLVVLKTIAIAEYGVRKTNTF
;
A
#
# COMPACT_ATOMS: atom_id res chain seq x y z
N GLU A 1 13.46 -2.75 -10.31
CA GLU A 1 13.33 -3.06 -8.87
C GLU A 1 13.25 -1.77 -8.06
N LEU A 2 12.68 -1.82 -6.86
CA LEU A 2 12.56 -0.72 -5.90
C LEU A 2 13.25 -1.16 -4.59
N PRO A 3 14.60 -1.04 -4.48
CA PRO A 3 15.38 -1.82 -3.51
C PRO A 3 14.99 -1.63 -2.03
N CYS A 4 14.56 -0.43 -1.66
CA CYS A 4 14.15 -0.08 -0.29
C CYS A 4 12.63 0.03 -0.13
N GLY A 5 11.85 -0.43 -1.11
CA GLY A 5 10.41 -0.22 -1.16
C GLY A 5 10.05 1.21 -1.56
N MET A 6 8.78 1.57 -1.38
CA MET A 6 8.29 2.94 -1.50
C MET A 6 8.14 3.59 -0.11
N ALA A 7 8.11 4.91 -0.08
CA ALA A 7 7.74 5.73 1.07
C ALA A 7 6.75 6.82 0.63
N VAL A 8 6.16 7.53 1.59
CA VAL A 8 5.32 8.70 1.29
C VAL A 8 6.11 9.68 0.42
N GLY A 9 5.52 10.11 -0.69
CA GLY A 9 6.14 10.98 -1.70
C GLY A 9 6.96 10.26 -2.76
N SER A 10 7.25 8.96 -2.62
CA SER A 10 7.87 8.16 -3.68
C SER A 10 7.00 8.13 -4.93
N ARG A 11 7.64 8.13 -6.10
CA ARG A 11 6.97 8.14 -7.40
C ARG A 11 7.58 7.11 -8.35
N VAL A 12 6.72 6.46 -9.13
CA VAL A 12 7.11 5.64 -10.28
C VAL A 12 6.47 6.25 -11.52
N THR A 13 7.27 6.44 -12.56
CA THR A 13 6.83 6.99 -13.84
C THR A 13 7.08 5.99 -14.96
N VAL A 14 6.08 5.77 -15.80
CA VAL A 14 6.10 4.90 -16.97
C VAL A 14 5.72 5.72 -18.20
N VAL A 15 6.57 5.68 -19.22
CA VAL A 15 6.31 6.28 -20.53
C VAL A 15 6.13 5.14 -21.53
N ALA A 16 4.94 5.04 -22.13
CA ALA A 16 4.59 3.88 -22.94
C ALA A 16 3.46 4.15 -23.94
N ARG A 17 3.26 3.23 -24.89
CA ARG A 17 2.16 3.21 -25.86
C ARG A 17 1.34 1.92 -25.69
N PRO A 18 0.01 1.98 -25.50
CA PRO A 18 -0.81 0.78 -25.56
C PRO A 18 -0.80 0.20 -26.98
N ARG A 19 -0.71 -1.11 -27.09
CA ARG A 19 -0.74 -1.81 -28.38
C ARG A 19 -2.12 -2.40 -28.64
N ARG A 20 -2.48 -2.43 -29.92
CA ARG A 20 -3.56 -3.29 -30.40
C ARG A 20 -2.95 -4.59 -30.87
N ARG A 21 -3.47 -5.72 -30.38
CA ARG A 21 -3.13 -7.03 -30.90
C ARG A 21 -4.15 -7.43 -31.96
N ASP A 22 -3.68 -7.74 -33.16
CA ASP A 22 -4.57 -8.15 -34.26
C ASP A 22 -5.36 -9.40 -33.88
N GLY A 23 -6.69 -9.35 -34.08
CA GLY A 23 -7.61 -10.43 -33.74
C GLY A 23 -7.93 -10.59 -32.24
N ALA A 24 -7.36 -9.77 -31.34
CA ALA A 24 -7.69 -9.84 -29.92
C ALA A 24 -9.03 -9.16 -29.62
N ALA A 25 -9.89 -9.88 -28.88
CA ALA A 25 -11.18 -9.36 -28.43
C ALA A 25 -11.05 -8.30 -27.33
N SER A 26 -9.89 -8.21 -26.67
CA SER A 26 -9.60 -7.20 -25.65
C SER A 26 -8.23 -6.57 -25.85
N SER A 27 -8.10 -5.31 -25.39
CA SER A 27 -6.83 -4.59 -25.29
C SER A 27 -6.73 -4.05 -23.87
N GLN A 28 -5.66 -4.43 -23.16
CA GLN A 28 -5.39 -4.03 -21.79
C GLN A 28 -3.92 -4.13 -21.43
N PHE A 29 -3.49 -3.36 -20.44
CA PHE A 29 -2.17 -3.50 -19.84
C PHE A 29 -2.27 -3.38 -18.32
N MET A 30 -1.18 -3.74 -17.63
CA MET A 30 -1.10 -3.69 -16.18
C MET A 30 0.20 -3.01 -15.76
N VAL A 31 0.07 -2.15 -14.76
CA VAL A 31 1.20 -1.56 -14.01
C VAL A 31 1.03 -1.97 -12.56
N GLU A 32 1.97 -2.76 -12.06
CA GLU A 32 1.84 -3.42 -10.76
C GLU A 32 3.01 -3.07 -9.83
N LEU A 33 2.68 -2.69 -8.59
CA LEU A 33 3.64 -2.64 -7.49
C LEU A 33 3.64 -3.99 -6.78
N LEU A 34 4.79 -4.65 -6.74
CA LEU A 34 4.93 -6.01 -6.23
C LEU A 34 5.67 -6.05 -4.90
N GLY A 35 5.22 -6.95 -4.02
CA GLY A 35 5.98 -7.38 -2.85
C GLY A 35 6.88 -8.56 -3.20
N THR A 36 8.10 -8.31 -3.68
CA THR A 36 8.96 -9.37 -4.24
C THR A 36 9.54 -10.34 -3.21
N LYS A 37 9.28 -10.13 -1.92
CA LYS A 37 9.60 -11.08 -0.82
C LYS A 37 8.51 -12.15 -0.66
N ALA A 38 8.18 -12.86 -1.73
CA ALA A 38 7.23 -13.97 -1.66
C ALA A 38 7.85 -15.20 -0.95
N VAL A 39 7.02 -16.01 -0.30
CA VAL A 39 7.43 -17.34 0.18
C VAL A 39 7.79 -18.19 -1.05
N GLN A 40 8.85 -18.98 -0.96
CA GLN A 40 9.36 -19.79 -2.07
C GLN A 40 8.24 -20.70 -2.65
N GLY A 41 7.88 -20.47 -3.91
CA GLY A 41 6.82 -21.22 -4.62
C GLY A 41 5.51 -20.47 -4.84
N GLU A 42 5.31 -19.28 -4.24
CA GLU A 42 4.16 -18.40 -4.50
C GLU A 42 4.53 -17.23 -5.42
N GLU A 43 3.55 -16.73 -6.19
CA GLU A 43 3.75 -15.49 -6.92
C GLU A 43 3.78 -14.28 -5.97
N PRO A 44 4.60 -13.25 -6.25
CA PRO A 44 4.61 -12.02 -5.47
C PRO A 44 3.23 -11.39 -5.29
N PRO A 45 2.85 -10.93 -4.08
CA PRO A 45 1.63 -10.14 -3.91
C PRO A 45 1.66 -8.88 -4.77
N ARG A 46 0.51 -8.52 -5.33
CA ARG A 46 0.30 -7.25 -6.06
C ARG A 46 -0.25 -6.26 -5.07
N ILE A 47 0.61 -5.42 -4.53
CA ILE A 47 0.26 -4.38 -3.54
C ILE A 47 -0.68 -3.36 -4.20
N LEU A 48 -0.33 -2.98 -5.44
CA LEU A 48 -1.19 -2.23 -6.34
C LEU A 48 -1.23 -2.95 -7.68
N HIS A 49 -2.43 -3.21 -8.18
CA HIS A 49 -2.69 -3.65 -9.54
C HIS A 49 -3.49 -2.56 -10.24
N PHE A 50 -2.84 -1.82 -11.14
CA PHE A 50 -3.49 -0.83 -11.99
C PHE A 50 -3.67 -1.41 -13.38
N ASN A 51 -4.93 -1.64 -13.78
CA ASN A 51 -5.28 -2.31 -15.03
C ASN A 51 -6.25 -1.47 -15.88
N PRO A 52 -5.71 -0.60 -16.75
CA PRO A 52 -6.49 0.06 -17.77
C PRO A 52 -6.89 -0.93 -18.88
N ARG A 53 -8.17 -0.88 -19.22
CA ARG A 53 -8.77 -1.66 -20.29
C ARG A 53 -9.36 -0.72 -21.30
N MET A 54 -8.91 -0.77 -22.55
CA MET A 54 -9.48 0.04 -23.63
C MET A 54 -10.69 -0.66 -24.26
N ARG A 55 -10.66 -2.01 -24.29
CA ARG A 55 -11.77 -2.88 -24.73
C ARG A 55 -11.83 -4.16 -23.90
N GLY A 56 -11.83 -4.06 -22.57
CA GLY A 56 -11.47 -5.23 -21.73
C GLY A 56 -12.60 -5.98 -21.05
N ASP A 57 -13.84 -5.49 -21.09
CA ASP A 57 -14.99 -6.21 -20.52
C ASP A 57 -15.89 -6.76 -21.63
N PHE A 58 -16.82 -7.67 -21.29
CA PHE A 58 -17.88 -8.13 -22.19
C PHE A 58 -18.73 -6.99 -22.79
N THR A 59 -18.67 -5.81 -22.17
CA THR A 59 -19.38 -4.60 -22.60
C THR A 59 -18.67 -3.88 -23.76
N GLY A 60 -17.40 -4.19 -24.03
CA GLY A 60 -16.56 -3.47 -25.00
C GLY A 60 -16.19 -2.04 -24.58
N ARG A 61 -16.54 -1.62 -23.36
CA ARG A 61 -16.32 -0.25 -22.86
C ARG A 61 -14.96 -0.12 -22.17
N PRO A 62 -14.37 1.10 -22.19
CA PRO A 62 -13.14 1.36 -21.46
C PRO A 62 -13.41 1.44 -19.95
N VAL A 63 -12.48 0.91 -19.16
CA VAL A 63 -12.55 0.89 -17.69
C VAL A 63 -11.14 0.87 -17.12
N ILE A 64 -10.95 1.53 -15.97
CA ILE A 64 -9.74 1.36 -15.16
C ILE A 64 -10.11 0.55 -13.94
N GLU A 65 -9.44 -0.59 -13.74
CA GLU A 65 -9.57 -1.41 -12.55
C GLU A 65 -8.34 -1.22 -11.66
N LEU A 66 -8.57 -0.96 -10.37
CA LEU A 66 -7.54 -0.92 -9.34
C LEU A 66 -7.85 -1.98 -8.29
N ASN A 67 -6.86 -2.80 -7.96
CA ASN A 67 -7.02 -3.86 -6.99
C ASN A 67 -5.70 -4.22 -6.29
N THR A 68 -5.78 -5.21 -5.41
CA THR A 68 -4.67 -5.79 -4.67
C THR A 68 -4.86 -7.31 -4.66
N CYS A 69 -3.77 -8.07 -4.82
CA CYS A 69 -3.78 -9.52 -4.78
C CYS A 69 -2.83 -10.04 -3.70
N TYR A 70 -3.37 -10.82 -2.76
CA TYR A 70 -2.62 -11.47 -1.69
C TYR A 70 -2.77 -12.98 -1.80
N ARG A 71 -1.68 -13.75 -1.76
CA ARG A 71 -1.75 -15.23 -1.80
C ARG A 71 -2.68 -15.75 -2.90
N MET A 72 -2.56 -15.18 -4.09
CA MET A 72 -3.39 -15.50 -5.26
C MET A 72 -4.89 -15.19 -5.11
N GLN A 73 -5.29 -14.42 -4.08
CA GLN A 73 -6.65 -13.96 -3.86
C GLN A 73 -6.76 -12.45 -4.13
N TRP A 74 -7.61 -12.11 -5.09
CA TRP A 74 -7.98 -10.74 -5.39
C TRP A 74 -9.00 -10.24 -4.36
N ALA A 75 -8.79 -9.03 -3.86
CA ALA A 75 -9.79 -8.37 -3.03
C ALA A 75 -10.86 -7.67 -3.91
N LEU A 76 -11.81 -6.97 -3.29
CA LEU A 76 -12.90 -6.30 -4.04
C LEU A 76 -12.32 -5.22 -4.98
N PRO A 77 -12.60 -5.23 -6.29
CA PRO A 77 -12.00 -4.26 -7.21
C PRO A 77 -12.61 -2.86 -7.07
N GLN A 78 -11.78 -1.83 -7.20
CA GLN A 78 -12.23 -0.47 -7.46
C GLN A 78 -12.27 -0.26 -8.97
N ARG A 79 -13.45 0.05 -9.53
CA ARG A 79 -13.63 0.27 -10.97
C ARG A 79 -14.00 1.72 -11.24
N CYS A 80 -13.29 2.33 -12.18
CA CYS A 80 -13.59 3.64 -12.70
C CYS A 80 -14.14 3.49 -14.12
N GLU A 81 -15.43 3.79 -14.32
CA GLU A 81 -16.18 3.48 -15.55
C GLU A 81 -16.59 4.72 -16.36
N GLY A 82 -16.11 5.91 -15.96
CA GLY A 82 -16.39 7.18 -16.61
C GLY A 82 -17.06 8.23 -15.72
N PRO A 83 -18.04 7.90 -14.85
CA PRO A 83 -18.52 8.83 -13.85
C PRO A 83 -17.47 9.07 -12.75
N ALA A 84 -17.37 10.32 -12.27
CA ALA A 84 -16.56 10.60 -11.09
C ALA A 84 -17.17 9.96 -9.83
N SER A 85 -16.30 9.55 -8.90
CA SER A 85 -16.74 9.14 -7.55
C SER A 85 -17.43 10.32 -6.84
N ARG A 86 -18.37 10.03 -5.94
CA ARG A 86 -19.07 11.11 -5.24
C ARG A 86 -18.10 11.82 -4.30
N PRO A 87 -18.21 13.15 -4.13
CA PRO A 87 -17.36 13.90 -3.21
C PRO A 87 -17.39 13.40 -1.76
N ASP A 88 -18.52 12.82 -1.34
CA ASP A 88 -18.77 12.24 -0.02
C ASP A 88 -18.28 10.78 0.10
N ASP A 89 -17.90 10.14 -1.02
CA ASP A 89 -17.25 8.83 -0.98
C ASP A 89 -15.82 9.00 -0.45
N ASP A 90 -15.34 8.09 0.41
CA ASP A 90 -14.03 8.20 1.08
C ASP A 90 -12.92 8.63 0.12
N ARG A 91 -12.50 9.89 0.22
CA ARG A 91 -11.40 10.48 -0.55
C ARG A 91 -10.08 9.93 -0.06
N VAL A 92 -9.09 9.95 -0.94
CA VAL A 92 -7.71 9.58 -0.63
C VAL A 92 -6.89 10.85 -0.69
N ASP A 93 -6.34 11.29 0.44
CA ASP A 93 -5.56 12.55 0.53
C ASP A 93 -6.25 13.79 -0.07
N GLY A 94 -7.60 13.83 0.01
CA GLY A 94 -8.41 14.90 -0.55
C GLY A 94 -8.80 14.72 -2.02
N GLU A 95 -8.23 13.73 -2.71
CA GLU A 95 -8.53 13.38 -4.11
C GLU A 95 -9.63 12.32 -4.23
N VAL A 96 -10.36 12.35 -5.34
CA VAL A 96 -11.42 11.37 -5.63
C VAL A 96 -10.85 10.02 -6.04
N LYS A 97 -11.59 8.94 -5.78
CA LYS A 97 -11.18 7.58 -6.20
C LYS A 97 -11.17 7.41 -7.71
N CYS A 98 -12.13 8.01 -8.41
CA CYS A 98 -12.25 8.00 -9.86
C CYS A 98 -12.62 9.39 -10.39
N GLU A 99 -11.89 9.84 -11.41
CA GLU A 99 -12.23 11.06 -12.16
C GLU A 99 -13.30 10.82 -13.23
N LYS A 100 -13.96 11.91 -13.65
CA LYS A 100 -14.90 11.85 -14.77
C LYS A 100 -14.14 11.76 -16.11
N TRP A 101 -14.58 10.90 -17.02
CA TRP A 101 -14.23 10.97 -18.44
C TRP A 101 -15.43 10.67 -19.35
N THR A 102 -15.46 11.34 -20.51
CA THR A 102 -16.42 11.13 -21.58
C THR A 102 -16.09 9.89 -22.40
N ARG A 103 -17.17 9.19 -22.75
CA ARG A 103 -17.18 8.06 -23.66
C ARG A 103 -16.94 8.54 -25.07
N ASP A 104 -15.99 7.94 -25.78
CA ASP A 104 -15.80 8.17 -27.21
C ASP A 104 -16.71 7.18 -27.98
N ASP A 105 -18.02 7.33 -27.78
CA ASP A 105 -19.02 6.64 -28.59
C ASP A 105 -19.21 7.49 -29.87
N GLY A 106 -18.94 6.92 -31.05
CA GLY A 106 -18.95 7.63 -32.34
C GLY A 106 -20.30 8.25 -32.75
N PRO A 107 -20.42 8.71 -34.01
CA PRO A 107 -20.63 10.11 -34.34
C PRO A 107 -21.76 10.77 -33.55
N LYS A 108 -21.46 11.95 -32.99
CA LYS A 108 -22.43 12.84 -32.35
C LYS A 108 -23.55 13.13 -33.34
N THR A 109 -24.79 12.78 -32.99
CA THR A 109 -25.97 13.40 -33.59
C THR A 109 -25.96 14.88 -33.20
N GLU A 110 -25.42 15.71 -34.08
CA GLU A 110 -25.77 17.13 -34.11
C GLU A 110 -27.27 17.21 -34.31
N ASP A 111 -27.99 17.75 -33.33
CA ASP A 111 -29.21 18.54 -33.49
C ASP A 111 -29.93 18.70 -32.14
N SER A 112 -29.43 19.62 -31.29
CA SER A 112 -30.26 20.33 -30.29
C SER A 112 -29.50 21.41 -29.51
N SER A 113 -28.17 21.42 -29.57
CA SER A 113 -27.30 22.36 -28.84
C SER A 113 -27.43 23.82 -29.30
N ASN A 114 -27.73 24.04 -30.58
CA ASN A 114 -27.80 25.38 -31.17
C ASN A 114 -29.04 26.19 -30.74
N ILE A 115 -30.06 25.58 -30.14
CA ILE A 115 -31.26 26.28 -29.66
C ILE A 115 -31.16 26.64 -28.17
N LYS A 116 -30.44 25.84 -27.37
CA LYS A 116 -30.28 26.08 -25.92
C LYS A 116 -29.36 27.26 -25.59
N TRP A 117 -28.30 27.49 -26.38
CA TRP A 117 -27.37 28.60 -26.10
C TRP A 117 -28.01 29.98 -26.34
N LEU A 118 -28.88 30.10 -27.36
CA LEU A 118 -29.61 31.33 -27.66
C LEU A 118 -30.60 31.70 -26.55
N LEU A 119 -31.23 30.70 -25.91
CA LEU A 119 -32.16 30.92 -24.80
C LEU A 119 -31.45 31.32 -23.50
N ASN A 120 -30.23 30.83 -23.26
CA ASN A 120 -29.46 31.17 -22.07
C ASN A 120 -28.82 32.58 -22.12
N SER A 121 -28.81 33.23 -23.28
CA SER A 121 -28.28 34.59 -23.46
C SER A 121 -29.20 35.69 -22.90
N LEU A 122 -30.43 35.35 -22.52
CA LEU A 122 -31.46 36.31 -22.09
C LEU A 122 -31.69 36.35 -20.56
N ILE A 123 -31.01 35.53 -19.77
CA ILE A 123 -31.22 35.45 -18.32
C ILE A 123 -29.86 35.53 -17.60
N GLY A 124 -29.79 36.42 -16.62
CA GLY A 124 -28.57 36.84 -15.93
C GLY A 124 -27.69 35.71 -15.38
N LYS A 125 -26.38 36.00 -15.46
CA LYS A 125 -25.20 35.29 -14.93
C LYS A 125 -25.45 34.39 -13.71
N PRO A 126 -25.26 33.06 -13.82
CA PRO A 126 -24.85 32.23 -12.70
C PRO A 126 -23.33 32.36 -12.48
N GLU A 127 -22.89 32.11 -11.24
CA GLU A 127 -21.49 32.00 -10.81
C GLU A 127 -20.67 31.04 -11.69
N PRO A 128 -19.31 31.15 -11.72
CA PRO A 128 -18.48 30.29 -12.54
C PRO A 128 -18.51 28.86 -11.99
N ASP A 129 -19.47 28.07 -12.45
CA ASP A 129 -19.41 26.61 -12.39
C ASP A 129 -18.05 26.18 -12.95
N LYS A 130 -17.34 25.36 -12.16
CA LYS A 130 -16.11 24.71 -12.59
C LYS A 130 -16.37 24.08 -13.95
N VAL A 131 -15.72 24.60 -14.99
CA VAL A 131 -15.81 24.09 -16.36
C VAL A 131 -15.40 22.62 -16.31
N SER A 132 -16.37 21.71 -16.24
CA SER A 132 -16.12 20.28 -16.37
C SER A 132 -15.80 20.05 -17.85
N VAL A 133 -14.52 20.13 -18.19
CA VAL A 133 -14.03 19.73 -19.51
C VAL A 133 -14.43 18.27 -19.67
N ASP A 134 -15.37 17.99 -20.58
CA ASP A 134 -15.78 16.65 -20.92
C ASP A 134 -14.59 15.92 -21.54
N GLN A 135 -13.89 15.12 -20.72
CA GLN A 135 -12.53 14.69 -20.99
C GLN A 135 -12.45 13.23 -21.43
N ALA A 136 -11.74 12.93 -22.51
CA ALA A 136 -11.65 11.56 -23.01
C ALA A 136 -10.96 10.58 -22.05
N TYR A 137 -11.21 9.29 -22.25
CA TYR A 137 -10.50 8.20 -21.60
C TYR A 137 -8.97 8.35 -21.77
N PRO A 138 -8.16 8.22 -20.70
CA PRO A 138 -6.75 8.60 -20.71
C PRO A 138 -5.82 7.70 -21.54
N PHE A 139 -6.30 6.56 -22.06
CA PHE A 139 -5.48 5.62 -22.81
C PHE A 139 -6.09 5.32 -24.18
N ALA A 140 -5.26 5.29 -25.22
CA ALA A 140 -5.66 4.90 -26.56
C ALA A 140 -4.54 4.14 -27.26
N GLU A 141 -4.92 3.14 -28.06
CA GLU A 141 -3.99 2.33 -28.85
C GLU A 141 -3.08 3.23 -29.72
N GLY A 142 -1.77 2.98 -29.68
CA GLY A 142 -0.74 3.71 -30.42
C GLY A 142 -0.40 5.10 -29.88
N LYS A 143 -1.16 5.64 -28.92
CA LYS A 143 -0.87 6.96 -28.33
C LYS A 143 0.09 6.83 -27.14
N LEU A 144 1.09 7.71 -27.12
CA LEU A 144 2.03 7.83 -26.01
C LEU A 144 1.31 8.42 -24.80
N PHE A 145 1.59 7.88 -23.61
CA PHE A 145 1.17 8.46 -22.34
C PHE A 145 2.34 8.49 -21.35
N VAL A 146 2.25 9.40 -20.38
CA VAL A 146 3.11 9.44 -19.20
C VAL A 146 2.27 9.14 -17.96
N LEU A 147 2.44 7.94 -17.41
CA LEU A 147 1.77 7.51 -16.19
C LEU A 147 2.70 7.77 -15.00
N THR A 148 2.20 8.44 -13.97
CA THR A 148 2.89 8.60 -12.69
C THR A 148 2.04 8.06 -11.56
N ILE A 149 2.58 7.10 -10.81
CA ILE A 149 1.99 6.59 -9.57
C ILE A 149 2.76 7.23 -8.41
N THR A 150 2.07 7.99 -7.57
CA THR A 150 2.63 8.63 -6.37
C THR A 150 2.09 7.96 -5.12
N ALA A 151 2.98 7.61 -4.18
CA ALA A 151 2.56 7.20 -2.84
C ALA A 151 2.22 8.44 -2.00
N GLY A 152 0.93 8.60 -1.66
CA GLY A 152 0.41 9.63 -0.76
C GLY A 152 0.56 9.26 0.72
N LEU A 153 -0.26 9.87 1.59
CA LEU A 153 -0.29 9.56 3.02
C LEU A 153 -1.20 8.37 3.31
N VAL A 154 -2.33 8.26 2.60
CA VAL A 154 -3.34 7.20 2.85
C VAL A 154 -3.65 6.36 1.60
N GLY A 155 -2.99 6.61 0.47
CA GLY A 155 -3.16 5.81 -0.73
C GLY A 155 -2.18 6.12 -1.87
N TYR A 156 -2.44 5.54 -3.03
CA TYR A 156 -1.72 5.81 -4.27
C TYR A 156 -2.53 6.75 -5.15
N HIS A 157 -1.86 7.71 -5.78
CA HIS A 157 -2.46 8.63 -6.75
C HIS A 157 -1.91 8.34 -8.13
N VAL A 158 -2.81 8.16 -9.08
CA VAL A 158 -2.49 7.87 -10.47
C VAL A 158 -2.74 9.11 -11.31
N ASN A 159 -1.68 9.60 -11.93
CA ASN A 159 -1.73 10.70 -12.87
C ASN A 159 -1.33 10.22 -14.27
N VAL A 160 -2.04 10.68 -15.30
CA VAL A 160 -1.72 10.44 -16.71
C VAL A 160 -1.57 11.79 -17.39
N ASP A 161 -0.42 12.01 -18.04
CA ASP A 161 -0.06 13.26 -18.73
C ASP A 161 -0.21 14.50 -17.82
N GLY A 162 0.19 14.34 -16.56
CA GLY A 162 0.12 15.38 -15.52
C GLY A 162 -1.26 15.55 -14.87
N ARG A 163 -2.29 14.87 -15.35
CA ARG A 163 -3.66 14.95 -14.83
C ARG A 163 -3.96 13.80 -13.89
N HIS A 164 -4.60 14.08 -12.74
CA HIS A 164 -5.13 13.03 -11.87
C HIS A 164 -6.22 12.20 -12.61
N VAL A 165 -6.24 10.89 -12.40
CA VAL A 165 -7.18 9.96 -13.04
C VAL A 165 -7.89 9.09 -12.01
N ALA A 166 -7.15 8.58 -11.02
CA ALA A 166 -7.71 7.74 -9.97
C ALA A 166 -6.82 7.78 -8.73
N SER A 167 -7.44 7.62 -7.56
CA SER A 167 -6.76 7.38 -6.30
C SER A 167 -7.20 6.07 -5.69
N PHE A 168 -6.27 5.33 -5.10
CA PHE A 168 -6.51 4.02 -4.51
C PHE A 168 -6.03 3.99 -3.05
N PRO A 169 -6.92 3.79 -2.07
CA PRO A 169 -6.51 3.76 -0.67
C PRO A 169 -5.60 2.57 -0.37
N TYR A 170 -4.68 2.72 0.58
CA TYR A 170 -3.92 1.58 1.08
C TYR A 170 -4.86 0.54 1.69
N ARG A 171 -4.61 -0.73 1.39
CA ARG A 171 -5.35 -1.84 1.98
C ARG A 171 -4.63 -2.37 3.20
N THR A 172 -5.40 -2.76 4.21
CA THR A 172 -4.88 -3.39 5.42
C THR A 172 -4.04 -4.61 5.08
N GLY A 173 -2.89 -4.74 5.73
CA GLY A 173 -1.94 -5.84 5.50
C GLY A 173 -0.81 -5.51 4.53
N TYR A 174 -0.72 -4.27 4.04
CA TYR A 174 0.34 -3.82 3.14
C TYR A 174 1.01 -2.55 3.64
N ASN A 175 2.34 -2.56 3.67
CA ASN A 175 3.13 -1.37 3.92
C ASN A 175 3.75 -0.86 2.60
N LEU A 176 3.95 0.44 2.49
CA LEU A 176 4.62 1.05 1.33
C LEU A 176 6.02 0.46 1.09
N GLU A 177 6.73 0.14 2.17
CA GLU A 177 8.06 -0.47 2.14
C GLU A 177 8.08 -1.88 1.55
N ASP A 178 6.94 -2.56 1.49
CA ASP A 178 6.82 -3.87 0.86
C ASP A 178 6.80 -3.76 -0.67
N ALA A 179 6.51 -2.59 -1.24
CA ALA A 179 6.49 -2.35 -2.69
C ALA A 179 7.91 -2.29 -3.27
N THR A 180 8.56 -3.45 -3.37
CA THR A 180 9.95 -3.62 -3.78
C THR A 180 10.13 -3.95 -5.27
N GLY A 181 9.04 -4.14 -6.01
CA GLY A 181 9.05 -4.42 -7.44
C GLY A 181 8.08 -3.57 -8.24
N LEU A 182 8.42 -3.34 -9.51
CA LEU A 182 7.54 -2.81 -10.54
C LEU A 182 7.41 -3.88 -11.62
N SER A 183 6.18 -4.23 -12.00
CA SER A 183 5.90 -5.11 -13.14
C SER A 183 4.99 -4.40 -14.14
N LEU A 184 5.31 -4.56 -15.42
CA LEU A 184 4.59 -3.98 -16.55
C LEU A 184 4.22 -5.12 -17.49
N ASN A 185 2.93 -5.40 -17.64
CA ASN A 185 2.41 -6.57 -18.37
C ASN A 185 1.31 -6.17 -19.35
N GLY A 186 0.95 -7.09 -20.25
CA GLY A 186 -0.13 -6.91 -21.24
C GLY A 186 0.31 -6.15 -22.49
N ASP A 187 -0.64 -5.49 -23.14
CA ASP A 187 -0.48 -4.89 -24.47
C ASP A 187 0.18 -3.51 -24.39
N LEU A 188 1.46 -3.46 -24.02
CA LEU A 188 2.18 -2.22 -23.76
C LEU A 188 3.56 -2.19 -24.44
N ASP A 189 3.86 -1.15 -25.22
CA ASP A 189 5.21 -0.82 -25.69
C ASP A 189 5.84 0.19 -24.73
N ILE A 190 6.87 -0.24 -24.00
CA ILE A 190 7.52 0.57 -22.96
C ILE A 190 8.65 1.37 -23.60
N GLU A 191 8.62 2.69 -23.41
CA GLU A 191 9.68 3.60 -23.86
C GLU A 191 10.68 3.86 -22.73
N SER A 192 10.19 4.18 -21.53
CA SER A 192 11.05 4.33 -20.36
C SER A 192 10.31 4.11 -19.05
N THR A 193 11.08 3.80 -18.01
CA THR A 193 10.60 3.73 -16.63
C THR A 193 11.58 4.48 -15.74
N SER A 194 11.05 5.16 -14.73
CA SER A 194 11.88 5.84 -13.72
C SER A 194 11.19 5.80 -12.38
N ALA A 195 11.99 5.89 -11.31
CA ALA A 195 11.50 6.05 -9.96
C ALA A 195 12.23 7.22 -9.30
N ALA A 196 11.50 7.99 -8.50
CA ALA A 196 11.99 9.18 -7.82
C ALA A 196 11.54 9.19 -6.36
N HIS A 197 12.29 9.90 -5.52
CA HIS A 197 12.01 10.04 -4.09
C HIS A 197 11.85 8.69 -3.37
N LEU A 198 12.60 7.68 -3.81
CA LEU A 198 12.69 6.40 -3.10
C LEU A 198 13.51 6.57 -1.81
N PRO A 199 13.18 5.84 -0.74
CA PRO A 199 13.99 5.83 0.47
C PRO A 199 15.39 5.30 0.17
N LYS A 200 16.43 5.92 0.77
CA LYS A 200 17.84 5.51 0.62
C LYS A 200 18.16 4.23 1.39
N SER A 201 17.39 3.95 2.43
CA SER A 201 17.44 2.76 3.26
C SER A 201 16.02 2.37 3.63
N HIS A 202 15.74 1.08 3.74
CA HIS A 202 14.46 0.64 4.30
C HIS A 202 14.30 1.26 5.71
N PRO A 203 13.10 1.67 6.15
CA PRO A 203 12.86 2.21 7.51
C PRO A 203 13.36 1.26 8.59
N SER A 204 13.35 -0.03 8.25
CA SER A 204 13.98 -1.06 9.05
C SER A 204 15.52 -1.09 9.04
N PHE A 205 16.25 -0.03 8.66
CA PHE A 205 17.71 0.06 8.72
C PHE A 205 18.20 1.51 9.02
N ASP A 206 17.32 2.39 9.52
CA ASP A 206 17.65 3.81 9.76
C ASP A 206 18.69 4.00 10.89
N PRO A 207 19.80 4.75 10.69
CA PRO A 207 20.74 5.10 11.76
C PRO A 207 20.11 5.82 12.97
N GLN A 208 18.93 6.44 12.84
CA GLN A 208 18.18 6.93 14.01
C GLN A 208 17.86 5.83 15.03
N ARG A 209 17.77 4.56 14.60
CA ARG A 209 17.51 3.41 15.49
C ARG A 209 18.48 3.34 16.67
N TYR A 210 19.76 3.60 16.45
CA TYR A 210 20.77 3.60 17.51
C TYR A 210 20.64 4.80 18.45
N LEU A 211 20.18 5.95 17.95
CA LEU A 211 19.89 7.13 18.77
C LEU A 211 18.67 6.90 19.68
N GLU A 212 17.79 5.96 19.34
CA GLU A 212 16.62 5.60 20.15
C GLU A 212 16.87 4.50 21.19
N MET A 213 18.06 3.88 21.19
CA MET A 213 18.48 2.87 22.18
C MET A 213 18.86 3.54 23.51
N SER A 214 17.86 4.08 24.20
CA SER A 214 18.00 4.68 25.52
C SER A 214 17.65 3.69 26.63
N GLU A 215 18.44 3.70 27.71
CA GLU A 215 18.22 2.90 28.94
C GLU A 215 16.81 3.10 29.51
N GLN A 216 16.24 4.30 29.33
CA GLN A 216 14.92 4.63 29.85
C GLN A 216 13.80 3.79 29.23
N TRP A 217 14.04 3.04 28.15
CA TRP A 217 13.06 2.17 27.50
C TRP A 217 13.29 0.67 27.75
N LYS A 218 14.33 0.28 28.49
CA LYS A 218 14.62 -1.13 28.78
C LYS A 218 13.56 -1.77 29.67
N ALA A 219 13.30 -3.05 29.45
CA ALA A 219 12.39 -3.84 30.25
C ALA A 219 12.85 -3.87 31.71
N SER A 220 11.89 -3.79 32.63
CA SER A 220 12.16 -4.12 34.02
C SER A 220 12.52 -5.61 34.14
N PRO A 221 13.36 -5.98 35.12
CA PRO A 221 13.60 -7.38 35.46
C PRO A 221 12.28 -8.13 35.69
N LEU A 222 12.28 -9.43 35.42
CA LEU A 222 11.10 -10.24 35.74
C LEU A 222 10.83 -10.16 37.25
N PRO A 223 9.58 -9.95 37.68
CA PRO A 223 9.25 -9.88 39.09
C PRO A 223 9.48 -11.23 39.75
N THR A 224 9.86 -11.18 41.03
CA THR A 224 9.96 -12.36 41.92
C THR A 224 8.63 -12.74 42.54
N GLU A 225 7.72 -11.77 42.65
CA GLU A 225 6.34 -11.95 43.10
C GLU A 225 5.45 -12.45 41.94
N PRO A 226 4.27 -13.03 42.25
CA PRO A 226 3.32 -13.47 41.23
C PRO A 226 2.97 -12.37 40.24
N VAL A 227 3.03 -12.70 38.95
CA VAL A 227 2.63 -11.78 37.87
C VAL A 227 1.11 -11.73 37.81
N GLU A 228 0.52 -10.57 38.10
CA GLU A 228 -0.93 -10.35 38.01
C GLU A 228 -1.41 -10.15 36.56
N LEU A 229 -0.56 -9.54 35.72
CA LEU A 229 -0.89 -9.26 34.32
C LEU A 229 0.30 -9.53 33.41
N PHE A 230 0.15 -10.50 32.52
CA PHE A 230 1.10 -10.77 31.46
C PHE A 230 0.52 -10.37 30.09
N ILE A 231 1.30 -9.62 29.31
CA ILE A 231 0.93 -9.16 27.97
C ILE A 231 1.99 -9.63 26.97
N GLY A 232 1.63 -10.61 26.12
CA GLY A 232 2.43 -11.01 24.98
C GLY A 232 2.08 -10.20 23.74
N ILE A 233 3.06 -9.56 23.12
CA ILE A 233 2.87 -8.69 21.96
C ILE A 233 3.46 -9.38 20.73
N LEU A 234 2.62 -9.67 19.74
CA LEU A 234 3.07 -10.20 18.46
C LEU A 234 3.83 -9.10 17.68
N SER A 235 5.04 -9.41 17.21
CA SER A 235 5.83 -8.49 16.40
C SER A 235 6.69 -9.24 15.38
N ALA A 236 7.18 -8.54 14.37
CA ALA A 236 8.02 -9.09 13.29
C ALA A 236 9.44 -8.53 13.37
N ALA A 237 10.44 -9.30 12.93
CA ALA A 237 11.85 -8.95 13.12
C ALA A 237 12.23 -7.53 12.63
N ASN A 238 11.69 -7.12 11.48
CA ASN A 238 11.92 -5.81 10.87
C ASN A 238 11.11 -4.64 11.48
N HIS A 239 10.16 -4.91 12.38
CA HIS A 239 9.24 -3.90 12.96
C HIS A 239 9.82 -3.19 14.20
N PHE A 240 11.04 -2.66 14.09
CA PHE A 240 11.69 -1.94 15.18
C PHE A 240 10.90 -0.69 15.61
N ALA A 241 10.46 0.11 14.63
CA ALA A 241 9.80 1.39 14.89
C ALA A 241 8.47 1.21 15.61
N GLU A 242 7.72 0.18 15.25
CA GLU A 242 6.46 -0.22 15.86
C GLU A 242 6.68 -0.67 17.30
N ARG A 243 7.73 -1.47 17.57
CA ARG A 243 8.11 -1.82 18.95
C ARG A 243 8.50 -0.59 19.75
N MET A 244 9.26 0.34 19.18
CA MET A 244 9.59 1.60 19.84
C MET A 244 8.36 2.46 20.13
N ALA A 245 7.38 2.52 19.23
CA ALA A 245 6.12 3.21 19.46
C ALA A 245 5.34 2.60 20.64
N VAL A 246 5.33 1.26 20.76
CA VAL A 246 4.75 0.57 21.91
C VAL A 246 5.52 0.85 23.20
N ARG A 247 6.87 0.77 23.17
CA ARG A 247 7.74 1.08 24.32
C ARG A 247 7.55 2.50 24.85
N LYS A 248 7.37 3.48 23.95
CA LYS A 248 7.19 4.91 24.26
C LYS A 248 5.76 5.29 24.64
N SER A 249 4.81 4.36 24.54
CA SER A 249 3.39 4.62 24.83
C SER A 249 2.92 3.84 26.06
N TRP A 250 2.00 2.89 25.90
CA TRP A 250 1.32 2.21 27.00
C TRP A 250 2.23 1.25 27.77
N MET A 251 3.29 0.73 27.15
CA MET A 251 4.21 -0.21 27.79
C MET A 251 5.00 0.45 28.94
N ILE A 252 5.08 1.78 28.99
CA ILE A 252 5.61 2.54 30.14
C ILE A 252 4.80 2.20 31.41
N ALA A 253 3.48 2.05 31.31
CA ALA A 253 2.63 1.73 32.45
C ALA A 253 2.97 0.35 33.03
N THR A 254 3.21 -0.65 32.17
CA THR A 254 3.60 -1.99 32.63
C THR A 254 4.96 -1.99 33.33
N ARG A 255 5.87 -1.10 32.97
CA ARG A 255 7.21 -1.00 33.60
C ARG A 255 7.20 -0.31 34.95
N ARG A 256 6.21 0.55 35.20
CA ARG A 256 5.99 1.23 36.49
C ARG A 256 5.26 0.33 37.50
N SER A 257 4.60 -0.72 37.03
CA SER A 257 3.98 -1.73 37.88
C SER A 257 4.99 -2.78 38.33
N SER A 258 4.88 -3.25 39.57
CA SER A 258 5.76 -4.28 40.14
C SER A 258 5.36 -5.71 39.78
N ASN A 259 4.15 -5.93 39.26
CA ASN A 259 3.57 -7.26 39.03
C ASN A 259 3.01 -7.44 37.61
N SER A 260 3.29 -6.50 36.69
CA SER A 260 2.86 -6.57 35.30
C SER A 260 4.04 -6.76 34.37
N VAL A 261 3.92 -7.65 33.40
CA VAL A 261 5.01 -7.99 32.47
C VAL A 261 4.51 -7.93 31.04
N ALA A 262 5.16 -7.12 30.21
CA ALA A 262 4.95 -7.10 28.76
C ALA A 262 6.21 -7.57 28.04
N ARG A 263 6.05 -8.44 27.04
CA ARG A 263 7.16 -8.94 26.20
C ARG A 263 6.73 -9.05 24.73
N PHE A 264 7.62 -8.68 23.82
CA PHE A 264 7.45 -8.90 22.39
C PHE A 264 7.87 -10.33 22.01
N PHE A 265 7.08 -10.99 21.16
CA PHE A 265 7.40 -12.31 20.65
C PHE A 265 7.70 -12.20 19.16
N VAL A 266 8.96 -12.47 18.81
CA VAL A 266 9.50 -12.20 17.48
C VAL A 266 10.18 -13.45 16.93
N ALA A 267 9.79 -13.83 15.72
CA ALA A 267 10.37 -14.95 14.98
C ALA A 267 11.55 -14.47 14.12
N LEU A 268 12.37 -15.42 13.65
CA LEU A 268 13.54 -15.11 12.84
C LEU A 268 13.13 -14.68 11.41
N ASN A 269 13.78 -13.65 10.87
CA ASN A 269 13.60 -13.22 9.49
C ASN A 269 14.42 -14.08 8.50
N GLY A 270 13.98 -14.18 7.25
CA GLY A 270 14.77 -14.77 6.15
C GLY A 270 16.12 -14.09 5.92
N LYS A 271 16.20 -12.79 6.22
CA LYS A 271 17.42 -11.99 6.06
C LYS A 271 18.28 -12.05 7.31
N LYS A 272 19.55 -12.43 7.14
CA LYS A 272 20.51 -12.55 8.23
C LYS A 272 20.77 -11.20 8.90
N GLU A 273 20.84 -10.14 8.11
CA GLU A 273 21.13 -8.78 8.57
C GLU A 273 20.02 -8.28 9.51
N VAL A 274 18.75 -8.56 9.18
CA VAL A 274 17.60 -8.23 10.03
C VAL A 274 17.66 -8.98 11.35
N ASN A 275 18.09 -10.25 11.34
CA ASN A 275 18.24 -11.03 12.57
C ASN A 275 19.40 -10.54 13.44
N GLU A 276 20.49 -10.08 12.84
CA GLU A 276 21.62 -9.50 13.58
C GLU A 276 21.20 -8.22 14.31
N GLU A 277 20.41 -7.36 13.66
CA GLU A 277 19.83 -6.17 14.30
C GLU A 277 18.81 -6.51 15.37
N LEU A 278 17.91 -7.47 15.10
CA LEU A 278 16.93 -7.94 16.07
C LEU A 278 17.61 -8.49 17.34
N LYS A 279 18.73 -9.21 17.19
CA LYS A 279 19.51 -9.70 18.33
C LYS A 279 20.08 -8.56 19.16
N LYS A 280 20.70 -7.56 18.51
CA LYS A 280 21.19 -6.35 19.20
C LYS A 280 20.07 -5.63 19.96
N GLU A 281 18.90 -5.51 19.34
CA GLU A 281 17.73 -4.92 19.99
C GLU A 281 17.25 -5.75 21.18
N ALA A 282 17.12 -7.07 21.02
CA ALA A 282 16.67 -7.98 22.06
C ALA A 282 17.61 -7.99 23.27
N GLU A 283 18.92 -7.99 23.02
CA GLU A 283 19.98 -7.90 24.04
C GLU A 283 19.93 -6.55 24.77
N PHE A 284 19.70 -5.46 24.04
CA PHE A 284 19.66 -4.14 24.65
C PHE A 284 18.40 -3.90 25.49
N PHE A 285 17.20 -4.09 24.93
CA PHE A 285 15.96 -3.75 25.62
C PHE A 285 15.48 -4.84 26.58
N GLY A 286 15.85 -6.11 26.37
CA GLY A 286 15.49 -7.21 27.27
C GLY A 286 14.00 -7.55 27.31
N ASP A 287 13.19 -6.98 26.42
CA ASP A 287 11.75 -7.21 26.32
C ASP A 287 11.34 -8.12 25.16
N ILE A 288 12.29 -8.65 24.39
CA ILE A 288 12.02 -9.51 23.25
C ILE A 288 12.28 -10.98 23.62
N VAL A 289 11.28 -11.82 23.38
CA VAL A 289 11.39 -13.28 23.39
C VAL A 289 11.52 -13.74 21.94
N LEU A 290 12.70 -14.22 21.57
CA LEU A 290 12.95 -14.81 20.26
C LEU A 290 12.36 -16.23 20.22
N VAL A 291 11.48 -16.48 19.26
CA VAL A 291 10.92 -17.81 19.04
C VAL A 291 11.69 -18.55 17.94
N PRO A 292 11.95 -19.86 18.08
CA PRO A 292 12.91 -20.58 17.25
C PRO A 292 12.31 -21.07 15.91
N PHE A 293 11.61 -20.20 15.19
CA PHE A 293 11.09 -20.48 13.86
C PHE A 293 11.13 -19.23 12.97
N MET A 294 10.94 -19.43 11.67
CA MET A 294 10.96 -18.36 10.67
C MET A 294 9.66 -17.57 10.71
N ASP A 295 9.74 -16.25 10.55
CA ASP A 295 8.57 -15.39 10.56
C ASP A 295 7.75 -15.58 9.29
N SER A 296 6.51 -16.00 9.47
CA SER A 296 5.52 -16.16 8.42
C SER A 296 4.13 -15.97 9.03
N TYR A 297 3.20 -15.45 8.23
CA TYR A 297 1.81 -15.27 8.65
C TYR A 297 1.18 -16.59 9.13
N ASP A 298 1.50 -17.71 8.48
CA ASP A 298 0.97 -19.03 8.88
C ASP A 298 1.47 -19.50 10.25
N LEU A 299 2.60 -18.93 10.71
CA LEU A 299 3.24 -19.26 11.98
C LEU A 299 2.89 -18.27 13.09
N VAL A 300 1.96 -17.34 12.85
CA VAL A 300 1.39 -16.47 13.89
C VAL A 300 0.76 -17.31 15.01
N VAL A 301 0.11 -18.43 14.66
CA VAL A 301 -0.46 -19.36 15.65
C VAL A 301 0.63 -19.91 16.59
N LEU A 302 1.82 -20.23 16.05
CA LEU A 302 2.95 -20.69 16.88
C LEU A 302 3.47 -19.59 17.80
N LYS A 303 3.47 -18.32 17.36
CA LYS A 303 3.81 -17.20 18.24
C LYS A 303 2.81 -17.06 19.39
N THR A 304 1.53 -17.23 19.11
CA THR A 304 0.48 -17.21 20.14
C THR A 304 0.64 -18.35 21.14
N ILE A 305 0.99 -19.56 20.69
CA ILE A 305 1.30 -20.69 21.58
C ILE A 305 2.53 -20.36 22.45
N ALA A 306 3.60 -19.83 21.84
CA ALA A 306 4.80 -19.45 22.56
C ALA A 306 4.54 -18.37 23.63
N ILE A 307 3.64 -17.41 23.35
CA ILE A 307 3.15 -16.43 24.32
C ILE A 307 2.49 -17.13 25.50
N ALA A 308 1.55 -18.04 25.24
CA ALA A 308 0.83 -18.76 26.29
C ALA A 308 1.77 -19.61 27.16
N GLU A 309 2.67 -20.37 26.54
CA GLU A 309 3.66 -21.18 27.25
C GLU A 309 4.65 -20.35 28.07
N TYR A 310 5.06 -19.19 27.54
CA TYR A 310 5.93 -18.27 28.28
C TYR A 310 5.20 -17.69 29.48
N GLY A 311 3.95 -17.25 29.29
CA GLY A 311 3.07 -16.77 30.35
C GLY A 311 2.99 -17.78 31.48
N VAL A 312 2.55 -19.02 31.19
CA VAL A 312 2.44 -20.10 32.18
C VAL A 312 3.76 -20.33 32.93
N ARG A 313 4.90 -20.41 32.22
CA ARG A 313 6.21 -20.64 32.85
C ARG A 313 6.69 -19.49 33.73
N LYS A 314 6.26 -18.25 33.47
CA LYS A 314 6.72 -17.06 34.19
C LYS A 314 5.72 -16.55 35.22
N THR A 315 4.46 -16.99 35.16
CA THR A 315 3.43 -16.64 36.14
C THR A 315 3.18 -17.75 37.15
N ASN A 316 3.46 -19.02 36.82
CA ASN A 316 3.36 -20.15 37.75
C ASN A 316 4.72 -20.44 38.41
N THR A 317 5.15 -19.57 39.32
CA THR A 317 6.05 -19.95 40.41
C THR A 317 5.18 -20.27 41.61
N PHE A 318 4.91 -21.56 41.82
CA PHE A 318 4.45 -22.10 43.11
C PHE A 318 5.68 -22.50 43.93
#